data_AF-A0A7X6HUF4-F1
#
_entry.id   AF-A0A7X6HUF4-F1
#
_cell.length_a   1.000
_cell.length_b   1.000
_cell.length_c   1.000
_cell.angle_alpha   90.00
_cell.angle_beta   90.00
_cell.angle_gamma   90.00
#
_symmetry.space_group_name_H-M   'P 1'
#
loop_
_entity.id
_entity.type
_entity.pdbx_description
1 polymer ?
#
loop_
_entity_poly.entity_id
_entity_poly.type
_entity_poly.pdbx_seq_one_letter_code
_entity_poly.pdbx_strand_id
1 'polypeptide(L)'
;VGAKTWHFYRQDNRWVVAVQFTPRPVTQVSRPIEYGCIGIDMNPGAIGWAYVNSQGNLKAEGSIPLQMGLPSGKQDAQIVGACLQLAALASTYACPIVCEQLDFATKKAQLRERGRKYARMLSSWAYSRFYQILESILSNRGISLLTRNPAYTSLIGLVKYARMYGLSSDIAAAIAIARRGMNKSERLPRSASAYLGVNPRKHVWSALNQLNKFIGRCEVVNLRHDYYGVSNWGLLVKADVEHPCRASAKRKR
;
A
#
# COMPACT_ATOMS: atom_id res chain seq x y z
N VAL A 1 35.94 9.87 -14.48
CA VAL A 1 34.91 10.94 -14.39
C VAL A 1 34.18 10.94 -15.72
N GLY A 2 32.84 10.78 -15.72
CA GLY A 2 32.08 10.69 -16.97
C GLY A 2 32.06 12.00 -17.76
N ALA A 3 31.88 11.93 -19.07
CA ALA A 3 31.72 13.10 -19.93
C ALA A 3 30.51 13.94 -19.50
N LYS A 4 30.61 15.26 -19.67
CA LYS A 4 29.53 16.22 -19.44
C LYS A 4 29.34 17.05 -20.71
N THR A 5 28.11 17.16 -21.18
CA THR A 5 27.72 18.01 -22.31
C THR A 5 26.83 19.12 -21.79
N TRP A 6 27.16 20.35 -22.17
CA TRP A 6 26.44 21.56 -21.78
C TRP A 6 25.72 22.13 -23.00
N HIS A 7 24.44 22.44 -22.86
CA HIS A 7 23.64 23.08 -23.90
C HIS A 7 23.02 24.36 -23.36
N PHE A 8 23.39 25.48 -23.96
CA PHE A 8 22.91 26.81 -23.62
C PHE A 8 21.87 27.23 -24.64
N TYR A 9 20.67 27.56 -24.19
CA TYR A 9 19.59 28.02 -25.07
C TYR A 9 18.71 29.05 -24.36
N ARG A 10 17.93 29.79 -25.14
CA ARG A 10 17.05 30.85 -24.64
C ARG A 10 15.60 30.36 -24.66
N GLN A 11 14.91 30.48 -23.52
CA GLN A 11 13.50 30.09 -23.36
C GLN A 11 12.80 31.11 -22.45
N ASP A 12 11.61 31.58 -22.83
CA ASP A 12 10.81 32.57 -22.07
C ASP A 12 11.61 33.80 -21.63
N ASN A 13 12.45 34.32 -22.54
CA ASN A 13 13.38 35.42 -22.33
C ASN A 13 14.38 35.22 -21.18
N ARG A 14 14.69 33.96 -20.85
CA ARG A 14 15.70 33.54 -19.86
C ARG A 14 16.75 32.65 -20.52
N TRP A 15 17.99 32.74 -20.03
CA TRP A 15 19.02 31.76 -20.37
C TRP A 15 18.77 30.47 -19.59
N VAL A 16 18.77 29.34 -20.30
CA VAL A 16 18.65 28.00 -19.71
C VAL A 16 19.92 27.23 -20.03
N VAL A 17 20.45 26.54 -19.03
CA VAL A 17 21.61 25.65 -19.15
C VAL A 17 21.14 24.23 -18.88
N ALA A 18 21.15 23.40 -19.90
CA ALA A 18 20.94 21.96 -19.76
C ALA A 18 22.28 21.24 -19.68
N VAL A 19 22.39 20.28 -18.76
CA VAL A 19 23.59 19.48 -18.55
C VAL A 19 23.24 18.01 -18.66
N GLN A 20 23.87 17.33 -19.61
CA GLN A 20 23.85 15.87 -19.71
C GLN A 20 25.17 15.33 -19.19
N PHE A 21 25.13 14.31 -18.34
CA PHE A 21 26.32 13.68 -17.80
C PHE A 21 26.10 12.20 -17.61
N THR A 22 27.20 11.43 -17.63
CA THR A 22 27.15 10.02 -17.21
C THR A 22 27.22 9.95 -15.69
N PRO A 23 26.18 9.46 -14.99
CA PRO A 23 26.22 9.31 -13.54
C PRO A 23 27.27 8.27 -13.14
N ARG A 24 27.79 8.38 -11.91
CA ARG A 24 28.63 7.30 -11.36
C ARG A 24 27.78 6.02 -11.23
N PRO A 25 28.37 4.83 -11.44
CA PRO A 25 27.67 3.59 -11.17
C PRO A 25 27.11 3.59 -9.74
N VAL A 26 25.85 3.22 -9.60
CA VAL A 26 25.19 3.14 -8.30
C VAL A 26 25.42 1.74 -7.74
N THR A 27 26.02 1.67 -6.55
CA THR A 27 26.18 0.41 -5.82
C THR A 27 24.88 0.05 -5.12
N GLN A 28 24.52 -1.23 -5.16
CA GLN A 28 23.34 -1.75 -4.48
C GLN A 28 23.49 -1.58 -2.94
N VAL A 29 22.55 -0.88 -2.32
CA VAL A 29 22.48 -0.63 -0.87
C VAL A 29 21.49 -1.59 -0.21
N SER A 30 20.32 -1.82 -0.82
CA SER A 30 19.33 -2.72 -0.22
C SER A 30 19.72 -4.18 -0.40
N ARG A 31 19.62 -4.95 0.68
CA ARG A 31 19.77 -6.41 0.66
C ARG A 31 18.66 -7.09 -0.14
N PRO A 32 18.83 -8.36 -0.53
CA PRO A 32 17.74 -9.16 -1.08
C PRO A 32 16.52 -9.18 -0.16
N ILE A 33 15.32 -9.25 -0.75
CA ILE A 33 14.04 -9.13 -0.03
C ILE A 33 13.83 -10.21 1.05
N GLU A 34 14.51 -11.35 0.94
CA GLU A 34 14.46 -12.43 1.94
C GLU A 34 14.94 -12.01 3.33
N TYR A 35 15.75 -10.94 3.44
CA TYR A 35 16.23 -10.40 4.70
C TYR A 35 15.26 -9.43 5.38
N GLY A 36 14.19 -9.03 4.70
CA GLY A 36 13.21 -8.05 5.15
C GLY A 36 12.95 -6.98 4.11
N CYS A 37 11.90 -6.20 4.31
CA CYS A 37 11.53 -5.10 3.42
C CYS A 37 10.62 -4.09 4.10
N ILE A 38 10.48 -2.91 3.50
CA ILE A 38 9.44 -1.94 3.85
C ILE A 38 8.28 -2.11 2.88
N GLY A 39 7.09 -2.37 3.39
CA GLY A 39 5.86 -2.19 2.61
C GLY A 39 5.36 -0.76 2.74
N ILE A 40 4.73 -0.23 1.69
CA ILE A 40 4.04 1.07 1.73
C ILE A 40 2.61 0.96 1.21
N ASP A 41 1.70 1.67 1.85
CA ASP A 41 0.34 1.91 1.35
C ASP A 41 0.05 3.41 1.32
N MET A 42 -0.37 3.92 0.16
CA MET A 42 -0.67 5.34 0.01
C MET A 42 -2.18 5.56 0.08
N ASN A 43 -2.60 6.38 1.05
CA ASN A 43 -3.96 6.85 1.21
C ASN A 43 -4.04 8.37 1.09
N PRO A 44 -5.25 8.94 0.89
CA PRO A 44 -5.36 10.38 0.90
C PRO A 44 -5.03 10.93 2.27
N GLY A 45 -4.01 11.77 2.33
CA GLY A 45 -3.58 12.41 3.56
C GLY A 45 -2.34 11.78 4.20
N ALA A 46 -1.93 10.57 3.82
CA ALA A 46 -0.73 9.95 4.37
C ALA A 46 -0.22 8.72 3.57
N ILE A 47 1.05 8.38 3.78
CA ILE A 47 1.66 7.12 3.35
C ILE A 47 1.98 6.30 4.61
N GLY A 48 1.25 5.21 4.81
CA GLY A 48 1.58 4.22 5.84
C GLY A 48 2.75 3.37 5.38
N TRP A 49 3.73 3.15 6.26
CA TRP A 49 4.88 2.28 6.00
C TRP A 49 5.08 1.29 7.14
N ALA A 50 5.58 0.10 6.79
CA ALA A 50 5.89 -0.95 7.76
C ALA A 50 7.13 -1.72 7.34
N TYR A 51 8.14 -1.76 8.22
CA TYR A 51 9.32 -2.59 8.09
C TYR A 51 9.08 -3.97 8.71
N VAL A 52 9.32 -5.02 7.93
CA VAL A 52 9.27 -6.41 8.38
C VAL A 52 10.63 -7.08 8.24
N ASN A 53 10.97 -7.95 9.18
CA ASN A 53 12.21 -8.74 9.13
C ASN A 53 12.10 -9.95 8.16
N SER A 54 13.14 -10.77 8.07
CA SER A 54 13.20 -12.00 7.25
C SER A 54 12.07 -13.01 7.51
N GLN A 55 11.50 -13.02 8.71
CA GLN A 55 10.35 -13.87 9.08
C GLN A 55 9.00 -13.23 8.68
N GLY A 56 9.01 -11.97 8.26
CA GLY A 56 7.83 -11.16 7.96
C GLY A 56 7.18 -10.59 9.22
N ASN A 57 7.87 -10.57 10.35
CA ASN A 57 7.37 -9.97 11.60
C ASN A 57 7.59 -8.46 11.55
N LEU A 58 6.59 -7.69 12.01
CA LEU A 58 6.68 -6.24 12.13
C LEU A 58 7.82 -5.86 13.09
N LYS A 59 8.62 -4.86 12.70
CA LYS A 59 9.72 -4.34 13.51
C LYS A 59 9.71 -2.84 13.69
N ALA A 60 9.17 -2.11 12.73
CA ALA A 60 8.94 -0.68 12.83
C ALA A 60 7.85 -0.27 11.85
N GLU A 61 7.18 0.83 12.18
CA GLU A 61 6.09 1.36 11.40
C GLU A 61 5.97 2.87 11.59
N GLY A 62 5.24 3.50 10.69
CA GLY A 62 4.90 4.89 10.83
C GLY A 62 4.03 5.36 9.68
N SER A 63 3.75 6.65 9.69
CA SER A 63 2.99 7.31 8.65
C SER A 63 3.67 8.61 8.25
N ILE A 64 3.75 8.87 6.95
CA ILE A 64 4.26 10.13 6.41
C ILE A 64 3.04 10.97 6.00
N PRO A 65 2.73 12.07 6.70
CA PRO A 65 1.57 12.88 6.40
C PRO A 65 1.71 13.59 5.06
N LEU A 66 0.61 13.69 4.33
CA LEU A 66 0.47 14.40 3.06
C LEU A 66 -0.64 15.44 3.19
N GLN A 67 -0.31 16.71 2.99
CA GLN A 67 -1.27 17.78 2.86
C GLN A 67 -1.98 17.70 1.50
N MET A 68 -3.30 17.92 1.53
CA MET A 68 -4.15 17.85 0.35
C MET A 68 -4.50 19.25 -0.14
N GLY A 69 -4.76 19.38 -1.45
CA GLY A 69 -5.19 20.66 -2.04
C GLY A 69 -4.08 21.70 -2.22
N LEU A 70 -2.81 21.26 -2.17
CA LEU A 70 -1.67 22.13 -2.47
C LEU A 70 -1.62 22.51 -3.97
N PRO A 71 -1.14 23.71 -4.31
CA PRO A 71 -0.73 24.04 -5.68
C PRO A 71 0.31 23.05 -6.22
N SER A 72 0.35 22.84 -7.54
CA SER A 72 1.20 21.83 -8.19
C SER A 72 2.67 21.86 -7.76
N GLY A 73 3.29 23.04 -7.71
CA GLY A 73 4.69 23.18 -7.27
C GLY A 73 4.94 22.77 -5.82
N LYS A 74 3.99 23.05 -4.91
CA LYS A 74 4.07 22.62 -3.50
C LYS A 74 3.76 21.14 -3.35
N GLN A 75 2.89 20.59 -4.19
CA GLN A 75 2.56 19.18 -4.20
C GLN A 75 3.77 18.33 -4.60
N ASP A 76 4.50 18.71 -5.65
CA ASP A 76 5.71 18.01 -6.08
C ASP A 76 6.79 18.05 -5.00
N ALA A 77 7.01 19.21 -4.36
CA ALA A 77 7.97 19.33 -3.25
C ALA A 77 7.62 18.40 -2.07
N GLN A 78 6.33 18.30 -1.72
CA GLN A 78 5.86 17.36 -0.69
C GLN A 78 6.10 15.89 -1.08
N ILE A 79 5.78 15.52 -2.33
CA ILE A 79 6.00 14.15 -2.84
C ILE A 79 7.49 13.81 -2.77
N VAL A 80 8.37 14.72 -3.20
CA VAL A 80 9.83 14.55 -3.10
C VAL A 80 10.24 14.36 -1.66
N GLY A 81 9.76 15.19 -0.74
CA GLY A 81 10.04 15.07 0.70
C GLY A 81 9.64 13.70 1.26
N ALA A 82 8.45 13.21 0.93
CA ALA A 82 7.97 11.89 1.35
C ALA A 82 8.84 10.75 0.77
N CYS A 83 9.21 10.82 -0.51
CA CYS A 83 10.07 9.83 -1.14
C CYS A 83 11.49 9.81 -0.55
N LEU A 84 12.03 10.97 -0.18
CA LEU A 84 13.32 11.08 0.50
C LEU A 84 13.28 10.45 1.90
N GLN A 85 12.19 10.64 2.65
CA GLN A 85 12.00 9.97 3.94
C GLN A 85 11.94 8.44 3.79
N LEU A 86 11.18 7.94 2.80
CA LEU A 86 11.14 6.50 2.49
C LEU A 86 12.51 5.95 2.11
N ALA A 87 13.27 6.67 1.28
CA ALA A 87 14.62 6.28 0.90
C ALA A 87 15.59 6.26 2.09
N ALA A 88 15.45 7.21 3.02
CA ALA A 88 16.23 7.23 4.26
C ALA A 88 15.90 6.00 5.12
N LEU A 89 14.61 5.68 5.32
CA LEU A 89 14.19 4.46 6.02
C LEU A 89 14.77 3.20 5.37
N ALA A 90 14.64 3.05 4.06
CA ALA A 90 15.16 1.89 3.33
C ALA A 90 16.69 1.77 3.40
N SER A 91 17.41 2.90 3.46
CA SER A 91 18.86 2.93 3.69
C SER A 91 19.19 2.48 5.12
N THR A 92 18.49 2.99 6.13
CA THR A 92 18.68 2.63 7.54
C THR A 92 18.47 1.14 7.78
N TYR A 93 17.44 0.55 7.18
CA TYR A 93 17.16 -0.89 7.31
C TYR A 93 17.88 -1.76 6.27
N ALA A 94 18.65 -1.15 5.36
CA ALA A 94 19.33 -1.80 4.25
C ALA A 94 18.41 -2.78 3.48
N CYS A 95 17.19 -2.36 3.16
CA CYS A 95 16.15 -3.24 2.63
C CYS A 95 15.38 -2.60 1.45
N PRO A 96 14.75 -3.40 0.58
CA PRO A 96 13.97 -2.88 -0.52
C PRO A 96 12.64 -2.30 -0.03
N ILE A 97 12.01 -1.51 -0.90
CA ILE A 97 10.64 -1.03 -0.71
C ILE A 97 9.71 -1.87 -1.60
N VAL A 98 8.57 -2.28 -1.04
CA VAL A 98 7.51 -3.01 -1.73
C VAL A 98 6.25 -2.16 -1.76
N CYS A 99 5.67 -2.02 -2.94
CA CYS A 99 4.40 -1.32 -3.14
C CYS A 99 3.44 -2.15 -4.00
N GLU A 100 2.20 -1.70 -4.07
CA GLU A 100 1.22 -2.28 -4.97
C GLU A 100 1.47 -1.87 -6.42
N GLN A 101 1.20 -2.79 -7.34
CA GLN A 101 1.10 -2.48 -8.75
C GLN A 101 -0.12 -1.57 -8.98
N LEU A 102 0.12 -0.48 -9.70
CA LEU A 102 -0.91 0.49 -10.05
C LEU A 102 -1.84 -0.12 -11.09
N ASP A 103 -3.01 -0.59 -10.65
CA ASP A 103 -4.16 -0.74 -11.53
C ASP A 103 -5.04 0.53 -11.44
N PHE A 104 -4.79 1.45 -12.37
CA PHE A 104 -5.51 2.72 -12.46
C PHE A 104 -7.00 2.52 -12.78
N ALA A 105 -7.39 1.45 -13.48
CA ALA A 105 -8.78 1.20 -13.83
C ALA A 105 -9.58 0.79 -12.58
N THR A 106 -9.04 -0.17 -11.82
CA THR A 106 -9.66 -0.67 -10.59
C THR A 106 -9.70 0.41 -9.50
N LYS A 107 -8.63 1.19 -9.32
CA LYS A 107 -8.64 2.33 -8.38
C LYS A 107 -9.67 3.39 -8.79
N LYS A 108 -9.76 3.75 -10.07
CA LYS A 108 -10.75 4.74 -10.54
C LYS A 108 -12.20 4.30 -10.28
N ALA A 109 -12.50 3.00 -10.36
CA ALA A 109 -13.81 2.46 -10.01
C ALA A 109 -14.11 2.59 -8.50
N GLN A 110 -13.18 2.15 -7.63
CA GLN A 110 -13.31 2.29 -6.16
C GLN A 110 -13.39 3.76 -5.70
N LEU A 111 -12.75 4.67 -6.41
CA LEU A 111 -12.77 6.11 -6.12
C LEU A 111 -14.13 6.76 -6.42
N ARG A 112 -14.87 6.25 -7.41
CA ARG A 112 -16.22 6.75 -7.73
C ARG A 112 -17.21 6.46 -6.61
N GLU A 113 -17.05 5.33 -5.92
CA GLU A 113 -17.89 4.94 -4.78
C GLU A 113 -17.60 5.76 -3.51
N ARG A 114 -16.39 6.30 -3.34
CA ARG A 114 -15.98 7.09 -2.15
C ARG A 114 -16.19 8.61 -2.28
N GLY A 115 -16.84 9.07 -3.35
CA GLY A 115 -17.27 10.46 -3.54
C GLY A 115 -16.31 11.39 -4.31
N ARG A 116 -16.85 12.51 -4.81
CA ARG A 116 -16.14 13.44 -5.73
C ARG A 116 -14.87 14.08 -5.15
N LYS A 117 -14.84 14.40 -3.85
CA LYS A 117 -13.66 14.97 -3.17
C LYS A 117 -12.52 13.95 -3.07
N TYR A 118 -12.85 12.68 -2.84
CA TYR A 118 -11.91 11.56 -2.76
C TYR A 118 -11.34 11.18 -4.14
N ALA A 119 -12.17 11.21 -5.19
CA ALA A 119 -11.75 10.93 -6.58
C ALA A 119 -10.84 12.01 -7.19
N ARG A 120 -11.05 13.30 -6.86
CA ARG A 120 -10.21 14.41 -7.34
C ARG A 120 -8.83 14.42 -6.66
N MET A 121 -8.80 13.94 -5.41
CA MET A 121 -7.67 13.92 -4.48
C MET A 121 -6.66 12.79 -4.76
N LEU A 122 -7.14 11.70 -5.36
CA LEU A 122 -6.35 10.56 -5.82
C LEU A 122 -6.39 10.46 -7.34
N SER A 123 -6.23 11.59 -8.04
CA SER A 123 -6.11 11.55 -9.49
C SER A 123 -5.02 10.54 -9.85
N SER A 124 -5.27 9.74 -10.90
CA SER A 124 -4.29 8.76 -11.40
C SER A 124 -2.92 9.41 -11.59
N TRP A 125 -2.90 10.70 -11.96
CA TRP A 125 -1.71 11.53 -12.09
C TRP A 125 -0.89 11.65 -10.80
N ALA A 126 -1.49 11.95 -9.64
CA ALA A 126 -0.74 12.12 -8.39
C ALA A 126 -0.09 10.80 -7.93
N TYR A 127 -0.79 9.67 -8.10
CA TYR A 127 -0.22 8.34 -7.86
C TYR A 127 0.94 8.04 -8.81
N SER A 128 0.75 8.23 -10.11
CA SER A 128 1.82 8.03 -11.10
C SER A 128 3.03 8.89 -10.79
N ARG A 129 2.81 10.16 -10.46
CA ARG A 129 3.87 11.12 -10.15
C ARG A 129 4.66 10.71 -8.91
N PHE A 130 3.98 10.29 -7.85
CA PHE A 130 4.62 9.76 -6.64
C PHE A 130 5.53 8.58 -6.97
N TYR A 131 5.02 7.56 -7.65
CA TYR A 131 5.81 6.36 -7.94
C TYR A 131 6.97 6.62 -8.91
N GLN A 132 6.81 7.50 -9.90
CA GLN A 132 7.90 7.94 -10.77
C GLN A 132 9.03 8.63 -9.98
N ILE A 133 8.68 9.54 -9.07
CA ILE A 133 9.66 10.23 -8.22
C ILE A 133 10.32 9.22 -7.27
N LEU A 134 9.55 8.32 -6.67
CA LEU A 134 10.07 7.29 -5.77
C LEU A 134 11.06 6.38 -6.50
N GLU A 135 10.69 5.83 -7.65
CA GLU A 135 11.56 4.97 -8.47
C GLU A 135 12.87 5.67 -8.86
N SER A 136 12.79 6.93 -9.27
CA SER A 136 13.97 7.75 -9.58
C SER A 136 14.86 7.95 -8.34
N ILE A 137 14.28 8.26 -7.19
CA ILE A 137 15.02 8.48 -5.94
C ILE A 137 15.71 7.20 -5.45
N LEU A 138 15.01 6.06 -5.51
CA LEU A 138 15.51 4.78 -5.03
C LEU A 138 16.58 4.19 -5.95
N SER A 139 16.36 4.24 -7.28
CA SER A 139 17.33 3.74 -8.27
C SER A 139 18.65 4.50 -8.20
N ASN A 140 18.62 5.82 -8.01
CA ASN A 140 19.82 6.64 -7.80
C ASN A 140 20.53 6.40 -6.46
N ARG A 141 19.96 5.60 -5.55
CA ARG A 141 20.51 5.25 -4.23
C ARG A 141 20.80 3.76 -4.06
N GLY A 142 20.62 2.95 -5.10
CA GLY A 142 20.86 1.52 -5.04
C GLY A 142 19.83 0.78 -4.18
N ILE A 143 18.62 1.32 -4.07
CA ILE A 143 17.52 0.72 -3.31
C ILE A 143 16.53 0.12 -4.31
N SER A 144 16.20 -1.15 -4.15
CA SER A 144 15.25 -1.82 -5.03
C SER A 144 13.81 -1.45 -4.67
N LEU A 145 13.02 -1.12 -5.69
CA LEU A 145 11.57 -0.96 -5.60
C LEU A 145 10.90 -2.17 -6.24
N LEU A 146 9.98 -2.81 -5.52
CA LEU A 146 9.29 -4.02 -5.97
C LEU A 146 7.78 -3.78 -5.98
N THR A 147 7.11 -4.23 -7.04
CA THR A 147 5.65 -4.15 -7.15
C THR A 147 5.02 -5.53 -6.95
N ARG A 148 3.82 -5.54 -6.36
CA ARG A 148 3.00 -6.75 -6.17
C ARG A 148 1.54 -6.49 -6.51
N ASN A 149 0.82 -7.52 -6.91
CA ASN A 149 -0.62 -7.45 -7.13
C ASN A 149 -1.32 -6.87 -5.87
N PRO A 150 -2.27 -5.92 -5.98
CA PRO A 150 -2.98 -5.32 -4.84
C PRO A 150 -4.11 -6.17 -4.26
N ALA A 151 -4.48 -7.31 -4.87
CA ALA A 151 -5.68 -8.06 -4.51
C ALA A 151 -5.77 -8.38 -3.00
N TYR A 152 -6.81 -7.90 -2.32
CA TYR A 152 -7.10 -8.17 -0.91
C TYR A 152 -6.07 -7.66 0.13
N THR A 153 -5.05 -6.86 -0.23
CA THR A 153 -4.05 -6.35 0.74
C THR A 153 -4.68 -5.57 1.90
N SER A 154 -5.63 -4.68 1.61
CA SER A 154 -6.35 -3.92 2.64
C SER A 154 -7.17 -4.82 3.57
N LEU A 155 -7.83 -5.84 3.00
CA LEU A 155 -8.62 -6.80 3.78
C LEU A 155 -7.72 -7.65 4.68
N ILE A 156 -6.61 -8.17 4.13
CA ILE A 156 -5.60 -8.92 4.88
C ILE A 156 -5.06 -8.06 6.02
N GLY A 157 -4.73 -6.80 5.74
CA GLY A 157 -4.24 -5.84 6.72
C GLY A 157 -5.19 -5.67 7.89
N LEU A 158 -6.46 -5.33 7.59
CA LEU A 158 -7.49 -5.11 8.60
C LEU A 158 -7.78 -6.37 9.42
N VAL A 159 -7.91 -7.53 8.78
CA VAL A 159 -8.30 -8.78 9.44
C VAL A 159 -7.18 -9.35 10.30
N LYS A 160 -5.92 -9.26 9.84
CA LYS A 160 -4.79 -9.94 10.50
C LYS A 160 -3.96 -9.02 11.39
N TYR A 161 -3.78 -7.76 11.02
CA TYR A 161 -2.73 -6.92 11.61
C TYR A 161 -3.26 -5.67 12.32
N ALA A 162 -4.38 -5.09 11.88
CA ALA A 162 -4.89 -3.85 12.47
C ALA A 162 -5.17 -4.00 13.97
N ARG A 163 -5.99 -4.97 14.40
CA ARG A 163 -6.22 -5.21 15.83
C ARG A 163 -4.99 -5.78 16.54
N MET A 164 -4.26 -6.68 15.89
CA MET A 164 -3.10 -7.37 16.48
C MET A 164 -2.03 -6.41 16.97
N TYR A 165 -1.79 -5.33 16.22
CA TYR A 165 -0.74 -4.35 16.51
C TYR A 165 -1.30 -2.95 16.83
N GLY A 166 -2.62 -2.76 16.88
CA GLY A 166 -3.23 -1.44 17.13
C GLY A 166 -2.98 -0.42 16.02
N LEU A 167 -2.94 -0.87 14.76
CA LEU A 167 -2.47 -0.08 13.62
C LEU A 167 -3.60 0.51 12.78
N SER A 168 -3.37 1.71 12.27
CA SER A 168 -4.22 2.32 11.24
C SER A 168 -4.28 1.46 9.97
N SER A 169 -5.35 1.64 9.19
CA SER A 169 -5.63 0.77 8.04
C SER A 169 -4.54 0.79 6.96
N ASP A 170 -3.89 1.94 6.78
CA ASP A 170 -2.77 2.15 5.85
C ASP A 170 -1.53 1.37 6.28
N ILE A 171 -1.13 1.48 7.56
CA ILE A 171 0.01 0.72 8.09
C ILE A 171 -0.29 -0.78 8.08
N ALA A 172 -1.50 -1.19 8.44
CA ALA A 172 -1.90 -2.59 8.39
C ALA A 172 -1.85 -3.16 6.96
N ALA A 173 -2.25 -2.36 5.95
CA ALA A 173 -2.11 -2.72 4.54
C ALA A 173 -0.63 -2.79 4.11
N ALA A 174 0.20 -1.85 4.58
CA ALA A 174 1.65 -1.85 4.34
C ALA A 174 2.31 -3.16 4.81
N ILE A 175 1.90 -3.70 5.96
CA ILE A 175 2.37 -5.03 6.44
C ILE A 175 1.97 -6.14 5.47
N ALA A 176 0.72 -6.14 5.01
CA ALA A 176 0.24 -7.13 4.06
C ALA A 176 1.04 -7.08 2.74
N ILE A 177 1.32 -5.87 2.24
CA ILE A 177 2.12 -5.63 1.04
C ILE A 177 3.56 -6.11 1.23
N ALA A 178 4.21 -5.76 2.35
CA ALA A 178 5.58 -6.20 2.67
C ALA A 178 5.68 -7.74 2.69
N ARG A 179 4.78 -8.39 3.44
CA ARG A 179 4.72 -9.84 3.56
C ARG A 179 4.42 -10.54 2.23
N ARG A 180 3.57 -9.95 1.37
CA ARG A 180 3.32 -10.41 0.01
C ARG A 180 4.58 -10.29 -0.86
N GLY A 181 5.31 -9.18 -0.75
CA GLY A 181 6.61 -8.99 -1.38
C GLY A 181 7.53 -10.18 -1.13
N MET A 182 7.60 -10.59 0.14
CA MET A 182 8.43 -11.69 0.66
C MET A 182 7.81 -13.09 0.49
N ASN A 183 6.73 -13.24 -0.27
CA ASN A 183 6.04 -14.52 -0.49
C ASN A 183 5.61 -15.24 0.81
N LYS A 184 5.27 -14.49 1.86
CA LYS A 184 4.76 -15.07 3.11
C LYS A 184 3.29 -15.45 2.99
N SER A 185 2.86 -16.42 3.79
CA SER A 185 1.48 -16.94 3.74
C SER A 185 0.42 -15.87 4.06
N GLU A 186 -0.57 -15.78 3.19
CA GLU A 186 -1.74 -14.90 3.31
C GLU A 186 -2.97 -15.63 3.88
N ARG A 187 -2.81 -16.89 4.28
CA ARG A 187 -3.91 -17.69 4.82
C ARG A 187 -4.57 -16.96 5.99
N LEU A 188 -5.90 -17.03 6.02
CA LEU A 188 -6.70 -16.58 7.15
C LEU A 188 -6.37 -17.40 8.40
N PRO A 189 -6.57 -16.83 9.61
CA PRO A 189 -6.52 -17.61 10.84
C PRO A 189 -7.42 -18.86 10.73
N ARG A 190 -6.98 -20.00 11.28
CA ARG A 190 -7.73 -21.27 11.20
C ARG A 190 -9.16 -21.13 11.70
N SER A 191 -9.36 -20.34 12.76
CA SER A 191 -10.68 -20.05 13.33
C SER A 191 -11.63 -19.42 12.31
N ALA A 192 -11.16 -18.53 11.44
CA ALA A 192 -11.98 -17.91 10.40
C ALA A 192 -12.17 -18.84 9.20
N SER A 193 -11.11 -19.54 8.76
CA SER A 193 -11.19 -20.40 7.58
C SER A 193 -12.05 -21.65 7.77
N ALA A 194 -12.16 -22.16 9.01
CA ALA A 194 -12.94 -23.36 9.33
C ALA A 194 -14.44 -23.16 8.99
N TYR A 195 -14.99 -22.00 9.33
CA TYR A 195 -16.42 -21.72 9.13
C TYR A 195 -16.75 -21.26 7.69
N LEU A 196 -15.79 -20.71 6.94
CA LEU A 196 -16.02 -20.29 5.55
C LEU A 196 -16.14 -21.47 4.55
N GLY A 197 -15.96 -22.72 5.00
CA GLY A 197 -16.00 -23.89 4.11
C GLY A 197 -14.90 -23.84 3.03
N VAL A 198 -13.72 -23.31 3.38
CA VAL A 198 -12.64 -23.07 2.43
C VAL A 198 -12.12 -24.40 1.90
N ASN A 199 -12.24 -24.62 0.58
CA ASN A 199 -11.65 -25.78 -0.06
C ASN A 199 -10.11 -25.64 -0.09
N PRO A 200 -9.34 -26.55 0.54
CA PRO A 200 -7.88 -26.45 0.63
C PRO A 200 -7.18 -26.58 -0.72
N ARG A 201 -7.85 -27.11 -1.75
CA ARG A 201 -7.33 -27.21 -3.13
C ARG A 201 -7.44 -25.89 -3.90
N LYS A 202 -8.21 -24.91 -3.40
CA LYS A 202 -8.35 -23.60 -4.03
C LYS A 202 -7.27 -22.63 -3.56
N HIS A 203 -6.96 -21.65 -4.40
CA HIS A 203 -6.06 -20.57 -4.05
C HIS A 203 -6.55 -19.81 -2.80
N VAL A 204 -5.62 -19.31 -1.98
CA VAL A 204 -5.92 -18.59 -0.72
C VAL A 204 -6.88 -17.42 -0.93
N TRP A 205 -6.81 -16.76 -2.08
CA TRP A 205 -7.71 -15.65 -2.43
C TRP A 205 -9.18 -16.06 -2.56
N SER A 206 -9.49 -17.34 -2.78
CA SER A 206 -10.87 -17.84 -2.71
C SER A 206 -11.44 -17.67 -1.30
N ALA A 207 -10.64 -17.96 -0.27
CA ALA A 207 -11.05 -17.78 1.12
C ALA A 207 -11.21 -16.30 1.47
N LEU A 208 -10.28 -15.46 1.01
CA LEU A 208 -10.36 -14.01 1.18
C LEU A 208 -11.60 -13.42 0.49
N ASN A 209 -11.95 -13.92 -0.68
CA ASN A 209 -13.16 -13.51 -1.39
C ASN A 209 -14.43 -13.89 -0.62
N GLN A 210 -14.49 -15.12 -0.08
CA GLN A 210 -15.61 -15.54 0.77
C GLN A 210 -15.71 -14.68 2.03
N LEU A 211 -14.59 -14.40 2.69
CA LEU A 211 -14.55 -13.50 3.84
C LEU A 211 -15.01 -12.09 3.47
N ASN A 212 -14.59 -11.57 2.32
CA ASN A 212 -14.98 -10.26 1.83
C ASN A 212 -16.50 -10.16 1.60
N LYS A 213 -17.10 -11.21 1.03
CA LYS A 213 -18.55 -11.31 0.85
C LYS A 213 -19.29 -11.39 2.20
N PHE A 214 -18.76 -12.16 3.14
CA PHE A 214 -19.29 -12.25 4.50
C PHE A 214 -19.28 -10.87 5.18
N ILE A 215 -18.14 -10.18 5.17
CA ILE A 215 -18.03 -8.85 5.77
C ILE A 215 -19.01 -7.86 5.13
N GLY A 216 -19.18 -7.92 3.80
CA GLY A 216 -20.13 -7.06 3.09
C GLY A 216 -21.60 -7.25 3.47
N ARG A 217 -21.96 -8.36 4.15
CA ARG A 217 -23.30 -8.60 4.70
C ARG A 217 -23.36 -8.56 6.23
N CYS A 218 -22.22 -8.39 6.90
CA CYS A 218 -22.12 -8.48 8.35
C CYS A 218 -22.54 -7.15 8.99
N GLU A 219 -23.67 -7.14 9.70
CA GLU A 219 -24.17 -5.94 10.38
C GLU A 219 -23.23 -5.44 11.49
N VAL A 220 -22.34 -6.30 12.00
CA VAL A 220 -21.37 -5.94 13.04
C VAL A 220 -20.17 -5.16 12.47
N VAL A 221 -19.87 -5.32 11.19
CA VAL A 221 -18.68 -4.73 10.54
C VAL A 221 -19.12 -3.90 9.33
N ASN A 222 -19.54 -2.67 9.58
CA ASN A 222 -20.00 -1.74 8.55
C ASN A 222 -18.99 -0.64 8.25
N LEU A 223 -18.21 -0.24 9.26
CA LEU A 223 -17.22 0.83 9.20
C LEU A 223 -15.82 0.27 9.45
N ARG A 224 -14.80 1.02 9.01
CA ARG A 224 -13.40 0.60 9.19
C ARG A 224 -12.99 0.45 10.66
N HIS A 225 -13.60 1.22 11.56
CA HIS A 225 -13.28 1.13 12.97
C HIS A 225 -13.86 -0.12 13.64
N ASP A 226 -14.92 -0.72 13.08
CA ASP A 226 -15.52 -1.94 13.62
C ASP A 226 -14.56 -3.13 13.59
N TYR A 227 -13.62 -3.13 12.63
CA TYR A 227 -12.56 -4.14 12.53
C TYR A 227 -11.70 -4.24 13.80
N TYR A 228 -11.52 -3.14 14.54
CA TYR A 228 -10.81 -3.17 15.82
C TYR A 228 -11.63 -3.81 16.92
N GLY A 229 -12.96 -3.75 16.85
CA GLY A 229 -13.87 -4.40 17.79
C GLY A 229 -13.95 -5.92 17.62
N VAL A 230 -13.53 -6.46 16.46
CA VAL A 230 -13.57 -7.89 16.18
C VAL A 230 -12.45 -8.63 16.92
N SER A 231 -12.77 -9.22 18.07
CA SER A 231 -11.83 -10.03 18.86
C SER A 231 -11.49 -11.36 18.19
N ASN A 232 -12.45 -11.98 17.51
CA ASN A 232 -12.27 -13.26 16.82
C ASN A 232 -13.14 -13.34 15.56
N TRP A 233 -12.52 -13.22 14.39
CA TRP A 233 -13.18 -13.38 13.10
C TRP A 233 -13.89 -14.73 12.94
N GLY A 234 -13.39 -15.79 13.57
CA GLY A 234 -14.03 -17.11 13.53
C GLY A 234 -15.39 -17.13 14.19
N LEU A 235 -15.58 -16.41 15.31
CA LEU A 235 -16.87 -16.37 15.99
C LEU A 235 -17.92 -15.62 15.16
N LEU A 236 -17.53 -14.51 14.53
CA LEU A 236 -18.44 -13.75 13.66
C LEU A 236 -18.86 -14.55 12.43
N VAL A 237 -17.90 -15.23 11.77
CA VAL A 237 -18.22 -16.08 10.62
C VAL A 237 -19.11 -17.25 11.05
N LYS A 238 -18.83 -17.89 12.20
CA LYS A 238 -19.65 -18.98 12.73
C LYS A 238 -21.09 -18.53 12.93
N ALA A 239 -21.31 -17.41 13.62
CA ALA A 239 -22.63 -16.89 13.92
C ALA A 239 -23.46 -16.63 12.65
N ASP A 240 -22.85 -16.11 11.59
CA ASP A 240 -23.54 -15.86 10.32
C ASP A 240 -23.78 -17.13 9.48
N VAL A 241 -22.91 -18.14 9.61
CA VAL A 241 -23.15 -19.45 8.96
C VAL A 241 -24.28 -20.20 9.65
N GLU A 242 -24.35 -20.15 10.98
CA GLU A 242 -25.39 -20.80 11.78
C GLU A 242 -26.73 -20.04 11.75
N HIS A 243 -26.68 -18.71 11.68
CA HIS A 243 -27.83 -17.83 11.58
C HIS A 243 -27.63 -16.81 10.45
N PRO A 244 -27.83 -17.23 9.18
CA PRO A 244 -27.68 -16.32 8.06
C PRO A 244 -28.67 -15.17 8.22
N CYS A 245 -28.14 -13.96 8.41
CA CYS A 245 -28.95 -12.75 8.47
C CYS A 245 -29.83 -12.73 7.21
N ARG A 246 -31.16 -12.79 7.39
CA ARG A 246 -32.11 -12.63 6.30
C ARG A 246 -31.85 -11.25 5.71
N ALA A 247 -31.31 -11.21 4.49
CA ALA A 247 -30.98 -9.97 3.81
C ALA A 247 -32.16 -8.99 3.93
N SER A 248 -31.96 -7.91 4.67
CA SER A 248 -32.89 -6.79 4.72
C SER A 248 -33.09 -6.31 3.28
N ALA A 249 -34.34 -6.40 2.82
CA ALA A 249 -34.75 -5.99 1.49
C ALA A 249 -34.21 -4.58 1.16
N LYS A 250 -33.61 -4.46 -0.01
CA LYS A 250 -33.17 -3.23 -0.68
C LYS A 250 -33.97 -2.00 -0.22
N ARG A 251 -33.32 -1.07 0.49
CA ARG A 251 -33.75 0.34 0.46
C ARG A 251 -33.34 0.92 -0.90
N LYS A 252 -34.27 0.86 -1.86
CA LYS A 252 -34.26 1.77 -3.01
C LYS A 252 -34.36 3.20 -2.47
N ARG A 253 -33.38 4.03 -2.79
CA ARG A 253 -33.56 5.47 -2.97
C ARG A 253 -32.89 5.84 -4.28
#